data_AF-A0A124JVA8-F1
#
_entry.id   AF-A0A124JVA8-F1
#
_cell.length_a   1.000
_cell.length_b   1.000
_cell.length_c   1.000
_cell.angle_alpha   90.00
_cell.angle_beta   90.00
_cell.angle_gamma   90.00
#
_symmetry.space_group_name_H-M   'P 1'
#
loop_
_entity.id
_entity.type
_entity.pdbx_description
1 polymer ?
#
loop_
_entity_poly.entity_id
_entity_poly.type
_entity_poly.pdbx_seq_one_letter_code
_entity_poly.pdbx_strand_id
1 'polypeptide(L)'
;MGVYNITREAFASSYTPVAGVPADRDATRGLSVVAPPLYLDVHVMFMANFTERSYPDGLAALSRLISFFQQNRVFTPQNTPDLAPELTNLTLDIENLAPVEVNYVMSMLGTRYLPSVFYTLRMIPFASSAMLERRYPVQSITSNVGPA
;
A
#
# COMPACT_ATOMS: atom_id res chain seq x y z
N MET A 1 11.92 5.32 -13.40
CA MET A 1 11.30 4.52 -12.34
C MET A 1 10.09 3.82 -12.94
N GLY A 2 9.83 2.55 -12.61
CA GLY A 2 8.62 1.83 -13.02
C GLY A 2 8.02 1.06 -11.85
N VAL A 3 6.70 0.96 -11.80
CA VAL A 3 5.97 0.10 -10.84
C VAL A 3 5.71 -1.24 -11.53
N TYR A 4 6.11 -2.36 -10.93
CA TYR A 4 5.93 -3.68 -11.53
C TYR A 4 4.97 -4.59 -10.76
N ASN A 5 4.63 -4.24 -9.51
CA ASN A 5 3.66 -5.00 -8.73
C ASN A 5 3.04 -4.14 -7.62
N ILE A 6 1.83 -4.52 -7.18
CA ILE A 6 1.14 -3.94 -6.02
C ILE A 6 0.55 -5.10 -5.23
N THR A 7 0.90 -5.19 -3.95
CA THR A 7 0.43 -6.26 -3.05
C THR A 7 -0.22 -5.68 -1.81
N ARG A 8 -1.04 -6.48 -1.12
CA ARG A 8 -1.62 -6.10 0.18
C ARG A 8 -0.58 -6.34 1.27
N GLU A 9 -0.46 -5.37 2.18
CA GLU A 9 0.39 -5.53 3.36
C GLU A 9 -0.21 -6.52 4.37
N ALA A 10 0.55 -7.58 4.70
CA ALA A 10 0.06 -8.70 5.50
C ALA A 10 -0.01 -8.44 7.01
N PHE A 11 0.74 -7.46 7.55
CA PHE A 11 0.90 -7.25 9.00
C PHE A 11 0.00 -6.17 9.61
N ALA A 12 -0.63 -5.31 8.80
CA ALA A 12 -1.41 -4.17 9.30
C ALA A 12 -2.90 -4.48 9.58
N SER A 13 -3.37 -5.71 9.34
CA SER A 13 -4.79 -6.04 9.36
C SER A 13 -5.23 -6.87 10.58
N SER A 14 -5.18 -6.29 11.79
CA SER A 14 -5.88 -6.84 12.96
C SER A 14 -7.26 -6.21 13.10
N TYR A 15 -8.29 -6.89 12.57
CA TYR A 15 -9.64 -6.34 12.50
C TYR A 15 -10.46 -6.56 13.78
N THR A 16 -11.15 -5.51 14.24
CA THR A 16 -12.42 -5.60 14.98
C THR A 16 -13.37 -4.56 14.35
N PRO A 17 -14.58 -4.94 13.89
CA PRO A 17 -15.55 -3.96 13.39
C PRO A 17 -15.95 -3.02 14.52
N VAL A 18 -15.78 -1.71 14.33
CA VAL A 18 -16.43 -0.71 15.19
C VAL A 18 -17.83 -0.47 14.63
N ALA A 19 -18.86 -0.97 15.32
CA ALA A 19 -20.22 -0.48 15.15
C ALA A 19 -20.24 0.99 15.63
N GLY A 20 -20.53 1.93 14.73
CA GLY A 20 -20.47 3.36 15.04
C GLY A 20 -21.28 3.78 16.27
N VAL A 21 -20.62 4.59 17.11
CA VAL A 21 -21.04 5.66 18.07
C VAL A 21 -22.53 5.68 18.54
N PRO A 22 -22.81 5.86 19.85
CA PRO A 22 -24.16 5.82 20.39
C PRO A 22 -25.04 6.95 19.85
N ALA A 23 -26.26 6.58 19.46
CA ALA A 23 -27.28 7.47 18.91
C ALA A 23 -27.63 8.61 19.88
N ASP A 24 -27.46 9.84 19.41
CA ASP A 24 -28.22 10.98 19.94
C ASP A 24 -29.72 10.70 19.78
N ARG A 25 -30.52 11.12 20.75
CA ARG A 25 -31.76 10.43 21.18
C ARG A 25 -32.95 10.46 20.21
N ASP A 26 -32.80 10.93 18.98
CA ASP A 26 -33.91 11.06 18.01
C ASP A 26 -33.61 10.58 16.57
N ALA A 27 -32.47 9.95 16.29
CA ALA A 27 -32.16 9.48 14.94
C ALA A 27 -32.42 7.98 14.75
N THR A 28 -33.24 7.65 13.75
CA THR A 28 -33.42 6.30 13.18
C THR A 28 -32.07 5.55 13.13
N ARG A 29 -32.00 4.42 13.85
CA ARG A 29 -30.77 3.65 14.15
C ARG A 29 -30.13 3.08 12.87
N GLY A 30 -29.36 3.90 12.15
CA GLY A 30 -28.52 3.48 11.03
C GLY A 30 -27.14 3.07 11.55
N LEU A 31 -26.76 1.81 11.38
CA LEU A 31 -25.39 1.34 11.62
C LEU A 31 -24.56 1.65 10.37
N SER A 32 -23.69 2.65 10.42
CA SER A 32 -22.69 2.84 9.36
C SER A 32 -21.56 1.82 9.52
N VAL A 33 -21.41 0.92 8.55
CA VAL A 33 -20.27 0.00 8.48
C VAL A 33 -19.17 0.66 7.65
N VAL A 34 -18.01 0.91 8.27
CA VAL A 34 -16.83 1.46 7.58
C VAL A 34 -15.83 0.33 7.37
N ALA A 35 -15.38 0.14 6.12
CA ALA A 35 -14.33 -0.82 5.82
C ALA A 35 -13.00 -0.36 6.46
N PRO A 36 -12.20 -1.28 7.06
CA PRO A 36 -10.92 -0.91 7.64
C PRO A 36 -9.97 -0.36 6.57
N PRO A 37 -9.01 0.51 6.94
CA PRO A 37 -7.98 0.97 6.02
C PRO A 37 -7.22 -0.22 5.41
N LEU A 38 -7.07 -0.19 4.08
CA LEU A 38 -6.26 -1.11 3.31
C LEU A 38 -4.85 -0.54 3.16
N TYR A 39 -3.85 -1.29 3.58
CA TYR A 39 -2.45 -0.93 3.35
C TYR A 39 -1.89 -1.73 2.18
N LEU A 40 -1.21 -1.02 1.27
CA LEU A 40 -0.60 -1.60 0.08
C LEU A 40 0.92 -1.44 0.12
N ASP A 41 1.58 -2.48 -0.40
CA ASP A 41 2.99 -2.49 -0.74
C ASP A 41 3.11 -2.28 -2.26
N VAL A 42 3.86 -1.26 -2.69
CA VAL A 42 4.09 -0.95 -4.10
C VAL A 42 5.53 -1.30 -4.45
N HIS A 43 5.70 -2.20 -5.41
CA HIS A 43 7.01 -2.65 -5.84
C HIS A 43 7.50 -1.78 -7.01
N VAL A 44 8.60 -1.09 -6.78
CA VAL A 44 9.19 -0.11 -7.69
C VAL A 44 10.57 -0.55 -8.15
N MET A 45 10.89 -0.22 -9.40
CA MET A 45 12.19 -0.43 -9.99
C MET A 45 12.79 0.88 -10.45
N PHE A 46 14.06 1.10 -10.12
CA PHE A 46 14.89 2.17 -10.66
C PHE A 46 15.88 1.56 -11.65
N MET A 47 15.89 2.06 -12.87
CA MET A 47 16.73 1.56 -13.96
C MET A 47 17.57 2.71 -14.53
N ALA A 48 18.83 2.41 -14.87
CA ALA A 48 19.72 3.34 -15.55
C ALA A 48 19.67 3.08 -17.07
N ASN A 49 18.85 3.84 -17.78
CA ASN A 49 18.80 3.81 -19.23
C ASN A 49 19.82 4.80 -19.84
N PHE A 50 21.09 4.41 -19.83
CA PHE A 50 22.19 5.21 -20.37
C PHE A 50 22.84 4.47 -21.54
N THR A 51 23.27 5.22 -22.56
CA THR A 51 24.07 4.68 -23.67
C THR A 51 25.48 4.27 -23.19
N GLU A 52 26.19 3.45 -23.96
CA GLU A 52 27.51 2.91 -23.58
C GLU A 52 28.50 3.96 -23.09
N ARG A 53 28.57 5.13 -23.76
CA ARG A 53 29.48 6.23 -23.38
C ARG A 53 29.17 6.84 -22.01
N SER A 54 27.94 6.72 -21.54
CA SER A 54 27.47 7.27 -20.26
C SER A 54 27.03 6.18 -19.28
N TYR A 55 27.38 4.92 -19.56
CA TYR A 55 27.08 3.80 -18.67
C TYR A 55 27.63 4.00 -17.25
N PRO A 56 28.88 4.49 -17.06
CA PRO A 56 29.38 4.81 -15.72
C PRO A 56 28.55 5.86 -15.00
N ASP A 57 28.02 6.86 -15.71
CA ASP A 57 27.15 7.89 -15.13
C ASP A 57 25.82 7.29 -14.65
N GLY A 58 25.28 6.34 -15.41
CA GLY A 58 24.09 5.58 -15.02
C GLY A 58 24.30 4.76 -13.75
N LEU A 59 25.45 4.07 -13.63
CA LEU A 59 25.80 3.36 -12.41
C LEU A 59 26.04 4.31 -11.23
N ALA A 60 26.66 5.46 -11.46
CA ALA A 60 26.85 6.48 -10.44
C ALA A 60 25.50 7.05 -9.96
N ALA A 61 24.52 7.22 -10.86
CA ALA A 61 23.17 7.63 -10.48
C ALA A 61 22.47 6.57 -9.60
N LEU A 62 22.52 5.29 -9.98
CA LEU A 62 21.99 4.21 -9.15
C LEU A 62 22.70 4.13 -7.80
N SER A 63 24.02 4.26 -7.77
CA SER A 63 24.80 4.25 -6.53
C SER A 63 24.36 5.36 -5.58
N ARG A 64 24.20 6.60 -6.06
CA ARG A 64 23.72 7.72 -5.26
C ARG A 64 22.30 7.50 -4.74
N LEU A 65 21.42 6.95 -5.59
CA LEU A 65 20.04 6.61 -5.21
C LEU A 65 20.02 5.56 -4.09
N ILE A 66 20.82 4.50 -4.22
CA ILE A 66 20.94 3.44 -3.21
C ILE A 66 21.48 4.03 -1.90
N SER A 67 22.53 4.85 -1.95
CA SER A 67 23.09 5.52 -0.77
C SER A 67 22.09 6.44 -0.08
N PHE A 68 21.31 7.20 -0.86
CA PHE A 68 20.27 8.07 -0.31
C PHE A 68 19.19 7.28 0.44
N PHE A 69 18.67 6.21 -0.16
CA PHE A 69 17.64 5.38 0.47
C PHE A 69 18.15 4.51 1.61
N GLN A 70 19.44 4.13 1.61
CA GLN A 70 20.07 3.51 2.77
C GLN A 70 20.15 4.45 3.97
N GLN A 71 20.36 5.76 3.75
CA GLN A 71 20.38 6.76 4.82
C GLN A 71 18.96 7.19 5.24
N ASN A 72 18.02 7.22 4.29
CA ASN A 72 16.66 7.71 4.48
C ASN A 72 15.65 6.62 4.09
N ARG A 73 15.57 5.56 4.88
CA ARG A 73 14.67 4.42 4.62
C ARG A 73 13.21 4.73 4.96
N VAL A 74 12.99 5.57 5.97
CA VAL A 74 11.66 5.90 6.51
C VAL A 74 11.38 7.36 6.24
N PHE A 75 10.29 7.61 5.53
CA PHE A 75 9.80 8.95 5.24
C PHE A 75 8.60 9.24 6.14
N THR A 76 8.69 10.37 6.83
CA THR A 76 7.66 10.88 7.72
C THR A 76 7.45 12.37 7.42
N PRO A 77 6.31 12.97 7.80
CA PRO A 77 6.09 14.39 7.60
C PRO A 77 7.16 15.29 8.24
N GLN A 78 7.88 14.80 9.27
CA GLN A 78 8.93 15.55 9.95
C GLN A 78 10.24 15.63 9.15
N ASN A 79 10.60 14.56 8.43
CA ASN A 79 11.85 14.52 7.65
C ASN A 79 11.62 14.81 6.16
N THR A 80 10.38 14.73 5.70
CA THR A 80 9.95 14.95 4.33
C THR A 80 8.75 15.89 4.34
N PRO A 81 8.97 17.22 4.39
CA PRO A 81 7.88 18.20 4.53
C PRO A 81 6.86 18.17 3.38
N ASP A 82 7.28 17.74 2.19
CA ASP A 82 6.42 17.60 1.01
C ASP A 82 5.69 16.24 0.96
N LEU A 83 5.81 15.41 1.99
CA LEU A 83 5.09 14.15 2.08
C LEU A 83 3.60 14.41 2.29
N ALA A 84 2.76 13.73 1.52
CA ALA A 84 1.30 13.89 1.62
C ALA A 84 0.82 13.63 3.07
N PRO A 85 -0.10 14.43 3.62
CA PRO A 85 -0.52 14.33 5.02
C PRO A 85 -1.08 12.96 5.42
N GLU A 86 -1.62 12.21 4.46
CA GLU A 86 -2.16 10.87 4.66
C GLU A 86 -1.07 9.80 4.84
N LEU A 87 0.18 10.10 4.46
CA LEU A 87 1.32 9.20 4.53
C LEU A 87 2.11 9.47 5.82
N THR A 88 1.79 8.73 6.89
CA THR A 88 2.44 8.94 8.19
C THR A 88 3.82 8.30 8.30
N ASN A 89 3.97 7.07 7.80
CA ASN A 89 5.20 6.28 7.90
C ASN A 89 5.38 5.45 6.63
N LEU A 90 5.99 6.05 5.62
CA LEU A 90 6.29 5.41 4.36
C LEU A 90 7.68 4.79 4.45
N THR A 91 7.82 3.49 4.20
CA THR A 91 9.11 2.79 4.30
C THR A 91 9.52 2.25 2.93
N LEU A 92 10.78 2.44 2.56
CA LEU A 92 11.32 1.95 1.30
C LEU A 92 12.39 0.88 1.56
N ASP A 93 12.09 -0.35 1.16
CA ASP A 93 12.92 -1.53 1.43
C ASP A 93 13.55 -2.05 0.16
N ILE A 94 14.85 -2.35 0.17
CA ILE A 94 15.48 -2.97 -0.99
C ILE A 94 14.94 -4.39 -1.18
N GLU A 95 14.57 -4.72 -2.42
CA GLU A 95 14.08 -6.03 -2.81
C GLU A 95 15.13 -6.70 -3.71
N ASN A 96 15.46 -7.96 -3.41
CA ASN A 96 16.40 -8.74 -4.21
C ASN A 96 15.62 -9.76 -5.04
N LEU A 97 15.53 -9.53 -6.34
CA LEU A 97 14.91 -10.46 -7.28
C LEU A 97 15.96 -11.44 -7.84
N ALA A 98 15.54 -12.68 -8.09
CA ALA A 98 16.32 -13.64 -8.83
C ALA A 98 16.52 -13.18 -10.29
N PRO A 99 17.62 -13.57 -10.98
CA PRO A 99 17.88 -13.14 -12.36
C PRO A 99 16.73 -13.43 -13.34
N VAL A 100 16.01 -14.53 -13.12
CA VAL A 100 14.83 -14.90 -13.92
C VAL A 100 13.66 -13.93 -13.70
N GLU A 101 13.41 -13.52 -12.46
CA GLU A 101 12.36 -12.54 -12.12
C GLU A 101 12.70 -11.16 -12.68
N VAL A 102 13.97 -10.75 -12.59
CA VAL A 102 14.46 -9.53 -13.25
C VAL A 102 14.18 -9.57 -14.74
N ASN A 103 14.43 -10.71 -15.40
CA ASN A 103 14.13 -10.86 -16.81
C ASN A 103 12.63 -10.74 -17.11
N TYR A 104 11.76 -11.32 -16.29
CA TYR A 104 10.31 -11.20 -16.45
C TYR A 104 9.84 -9.76 -16.31
N VAL A 105 10.31 -9.03 -15.30
CA VAL A 105 9.96 -7.62 -15.09
C VAL A 105 10.42 -6.76 -16.27
N MET A 106 11.67 -6.92 -16.72
CA MET A 106 12.21 -6.16 -17.86
C MET A 106 11.46 -6.47 -19.16
N SER A 107 11.11 -7.75 -19.38
CA SER A 107 10.36 -8.20 -20.55
C SER A 107 8.92 -7.67 -20.55
N MET A 108 8.26 -7.66 -19.39
CA MET A 108 6.92 -7.08 -19.23
C MET A 108 6.91 -5.58 -19.58
N LEU A 109 8.00 -4.87 -19.31
CA LEU A 109 8.16 -3.45 -19.64
C LEU A 109 8.62 -3.21 -21.09
N GLY A 110 8.79 -4.26 -21.89
CA GLY A 110 9.23 -4.16 -23.29
C GLY A 110 10.69 -3.69 -23.44
N THR A 111 11.48 -3.79 -22.37
CA THR A 111 12.87 -3.33 -22.34
C THR A 111 13.84 -4.51 -22.41
N ARG A 112 14.97 -4.33 -23.10
CA ARG A 112 16.13 -5.21 -22.88
C ARG A 112 16.70 -4.92 -21.50
N TYR A 113 17.46 -5.87 -20.96
CA TYR A 113 18.08 -5.72 -19.64
C TYR A 113 18.80 -4.38 -19.50
N LEU A 114 18.49 -3.68 -18.41
CA LEU A 114 19.15 -2.46 -17.97
C LEU A 114 19.68 -2.68 -16.54
N PRO A 115 20.78 -2.01 -16.14
CA PRO A 115 21.17 -1.96 -14.74
C PRO A 115 20.02 -1.39 -13.91
N SER A 116 19.62 -2.12 -12.88
CA SER A 116 18.46 -1.75 -12.07
C SER A 116 18.58 -2.18 -10.62
N VAL A 117 17.82 -1.51 -9.77
CA VAL A 117 17.57 -1.89 -8.38
C VAL A 117 16.08 -1.89 -8.09
N PHE A 118 15.66 -2.77 -7.21
CA PHE A 118 14.25 -3.01 -6.88
C PHE A 118 14.01 -2.64 -5.42
N TYR A 119 12.87 -2.02 -5.17
CA TYR A 119 12.46 -1.59 -3.84
C TYR A 119 10.96 -1.85 -3.64
N THR A 120 10.58 -2.08 -2.39
CA THR A 120 9.20 -2.15 -1.95
C THR A 120 8.88 -0.92 -1.12
N LEU A 121 7.88 -0.16 -1.57
CA LEU A 121 7.31 0.97 -0.86
C LEU A 121 6.13 0.50 -0.01
N ARG A 122 6.26 0.56 1.31
CA ARG A 122 5.33 -0.06 2.27
C ARG A 122 4.40 0.95 2.93
N MET A 123 3.28 0.46 3.48
CA MET A 123 2.35 1.22 4.33
C MET A 123 1.58 2.33 3.58
N ILE A 124 1.21 2.14 2.30
CA ILE A 124 0.39 3.12 1.59
C ILE A 124 -1.09 2.91 1.97
N PRO A 125 -1.74 3.85 2.69
CA PRO A 125 -3.09 3.67 3.21
C PRO A 125 -4.15 4.02 2.17
N PHE A 126 -5.20 3.19 2.12
CA PHE A 126 -6.43 3.42 1.36
C PHE A 126 -7.62 3.18 2.28
N ALA A 127 -8.30 4.23 2.70
CA ALA A 127 -9.50 4.13 3.52
C ALA A 127 -10.74 4.56 2.72
N SER A 128 -11.88 3.90 2.97
CA SER A 128 -13.16 4.30 2.41
C SER A 128 -13.87 5.29 3.32
N SER A 129 -14.46 6.35 2.76
CA SER A 129 -15.44 7.16 3.48
C SER A 129 -16.67 6.30 3.80
N ALA A 130 -17.17 6.36 5.04
CA ALA A 130 -18.28 5.56 5.52
C ALA A 130 -19.41 5.40 4.48
N MET A 131 -19.63 4.17 3.99
CA MET A 131 -20.88 3.86 3.31
C MET A 131 -21.97 3.86 4.38
N LEU A 132 -22.99 4.70 4.20
CA LEU A 132 -24.23 4.62 4.97
C LEU A 132 -24.99 3.36 4.54
N GLU A 133 -24.52 2.19 4.95
CA GLU A 133 -25.30 0.97 4.79
C GLU A 133 -26.47 1.03 5.79
N ARG A 134 -27.68 1.40 5.33
CA ARG A 134 -28.89 1.27 6.16
C ARG A 134 -29.21 -0.21 6.33
N ARG A 135 -28.54 -0.86 7.29
CA ARG A 135 -28.95 -2.17 7.80
C ARG A 135 -30.21 -1.97 8.63
N TYR A 136 -31.35 -2.46 8.15
CA TYR A 136 -32.54 -2.55 9.00
C TYR A 136 -32.22 -3.55 10.12
N PRO A 137 -32.34 -3.16 11.40
CA PRO A 137 -32.16 -4.12 12.49
C PRO A 137 -33.20 -5.24 12.34
N VAL A 138 -32.79 -6.49 12.51
CA VAL A 138 -33.73 -7.62 12.60
C VAL A 138 -34.55 -7.40 13.88
N GLN A 139 -35.80 -6.99 13.73
CA GLN A 139 -36.64 -6.57 14.88
C GLN A 139 -37.27 -7.74 15.64
N SER A 140 -37.23 -8.97 15.12
CA SER A 140 -37.69 -10.15 15.86
C SER A 140 -37.21 -11.46 15.21
N ILE A 141 -36.66 -12.36 16.02
CA ILE A 141 -36.56 -13.78 15.69
C ILE A 141 -37.78 -14.44 16.35
N THR A 142 -38.78 -14.82 15.57
CA THR A 142 -39.86 -15.68 16.07
C THR A 142 -39.37 -17.12 15.95
N SER A 143 -38.92 -17.72 17.06
CA SER A 143 -38.71 -19.17 17.10
C SER A 143 -40.08 -19.83 17.22
N ASN A 144 -40.48 -20.56 16.18
CA ASN A 144 -41.70 -21.35 16.21
C ASN A 144 -41.32 -22.74 16.71
N VAL A 145 -41.40 -22.95 18.03
CA VAL A 145 -41.31 -24.29 18.61
C VAL A 145 -42.73 -24.86 18.61
N GLY A 146 -43.00 -25.82 17.73
CA GLY A 146 -44.29 -26.51 17.68
C GLY A 146 -44.52 -27.35 18.95
N PRO A 147 -45.77 -27.48 19.43
CA PRO A 147 -46.07 -28.28 20.62
C PRO A 147 -45.86 -29.78 20.36
N ALA A 148 -45.50 -30.48 21.45
CA ALA A 148 -45.04 -31.86 21.55
C ALA A 148 -45.99 -32.94 21.01
#